data_AF-A0A6P8FXQ5-F1
#
_entry.id   AF-A0A6P8FXQ5-F1
#
_cell.length_a   1.000
_cell.length_b   1.000
_cell.length_c   1.000
_cell.angle_alpha   90.00
_cell.angle_beta   90.00
_cell.angle_gamma   90.00
#
_symmetry.space_group_name_H-M   'P 1'
#
loop_
_entity.id
_entity.type
_entity.pdbx_description
1 polymer ?
#
loop_
_entity_poly.entity_id
_entity_poly.type
_entity_poly.pdbx_seq_one_letter_code
_entity_poly.pdbx_strand_id
1 'polypeptide(L)'
;MALMKSGWLWRKTSMLKRWKHNWCDLWIDGSLVFYKSDSRRDYETRVGLKNSCINVRSGLECAGVIPPDNQPRENLLVVTMRDGSDIILCANSEDEALAWKLTIMEAKRNPVFVYDPCDNTYETVGVDGHNNVCVAPGNGAAHHVWIHHEPYNDGIGEQVALGLLAGMVAGASMRSLMWMPFWFC
;
A
#
# COMPACT_ATOMS: atom_id res chain seq x y z
N MET A 1 3.89 -8.80 -10.14
CA MET A 1 4.99 -8.46 -9.20
C MET A 1 5.73 -9.74 -8.83
N ALA A 2 7.06 -9.72 -8.68
CA ALA A 2 7.85 -10.91 -8.30
C ALA A 2 8.04 -10.98 -6.79
N LEU A 3 7.80 -12.15 -6.21
CA LEU A 3 7.97 -12.42 -4.78
C LEU A 3 9.45 -12.73 -4.48
N MET A 4 10.04 -12.06 -3.48
CA MET A 4 11.41 -12.34 -3.02
C MET A 4 11.42 -13.36 -1.89
N LYS A 5 10.54 -13.18 -0.90
CA LYS A 5 10.46 -14.07 0.26
C LYS A 5 9.05 -14.04 0.85
N SER A 6 8.62 -15.17 1.36
CA SER A 6 7.40 -15.25 2.15
C SER A 6 7.61 -16.12 3.39
N GLY A 7 6.79 -15.92 4.41
CA GLY A 7 6.81 -16.74 5.60
C GLY A 7 6.09 -16.11 6.79
N TRP A 8 5.95 -16.90 7.84
CA TRP A 8 5.36 -16.46 9.09
C TRP A 8 6.34 -15.61 9.90
N LEU A 9 5.86 -14.47 10.40
CA LEU A 9 6.59 -13.61 11.33
C LEU A 9 5.65 -13.16 12.45
N TRP A 10 6.19 -13.03 13.65
CA TRP A 10 5.55 -12.26 14.69
C TRP A 10 5.77 -10.78 14.42
N ARG A 11 4.71 -9.99 14.50
CA ARG A 11 4.75 -8.54 14.31
C ARG A 11 4.20 -7.83 15.53
N LYS A 12 4.93 -6.84 16.03
CA LYS A 12 4.44 -5.97 17.11
C LYS A 12 3.57 -4.87 16.51
N THR A 13 2.32 -4.80 16.94
CA THR A 13 1.38 -3.78 16.48
C THR A 13 1.73 -2.39 17.04
N SER A 14 1.55 -1.34 16.24
CA SER A 14 1.90 0.04 16.64
C SER A 14 0.97 0.60 17.73
N MET A 15 -0.33 0.33 17.63
CA MET A 15 -1.40 0.84 18.51
C MET A 15 -1.45 0.13 19.87
N LEU A 16 -1.61 -1.19 19.86
CA LEU A 16 -1.83 -1.99 21.09
C LEU A 16 -0.54 -2.62 21.64
N LYS A 17 0.60 -2.44 20.96
CA LYS A 17 1.90 -3.02 21.31
C LYS A 17 1.91 -4.53 21.55
N ARG A 18 0.88 -5.25 21.08
CA ARG A 18 0.76 -6.71 21.11
C ARG A 18 1.47 -7.36 19.92
N TRP A 19 1.96 -8.57 20.14
CA TRP A 19 2.47 -9.44 19.10
C TRP A 19 1.32 -10.15 18.38
N LYS A 20 1.41 -10.23 17.06
CA LYS A 20 0.52 -10.99 16.19
C LYS A 20 1.33 -11.90 15.30
N HIS A 21 0.85 -13.11 15.07
CA HIS A 21 1.45 -13.98 14.06
C HIS A 21 0.84 -13.65 12.70
N ASN A 22 1.65 -13.15 11.77
CA ASN A 22 1.22 -12.72 10.45
C ASN A 22 1.97 -13.50 9.37
N TRP A 23 1.28 -13.81 8.27
CA TRP A 23 1.95 -14.19 7.04
C TRP A 23 2.53 -12.93 6.39
N CYS A 24 3.79 -12.98 6.00
CA CYS A 24 4.53 -11.85 5.46
C CYS A 24 5.02 -12.20 4.05
N ASP A 25 4.77 -11.32 3.08
CA ASP A 25 5.34 -11.38 1.74
C ASP A 25 6.22 -10.14 1.51
N LEU A 26 7.47 -10.37 1.10
CA LEU A 26 8.38 -9.33 0.61
C LEU A 26 8.49 -9.42 -0.91
N TRP A 27 8.19 -8.32 -1.57
CA TRP A 27 8.16 -8.20 -3.02
C TRP A 27 9.39 -7.46 -3.56
N ILE A 28 9.69 -7.69 -4.84
CA ILE A 28 10.87 -7.12 -5.51
C ILE A 28 10.86 -5.59 -5.63
N ASP A 29 9.68 -4.97 -5.55
CA ASP A 29 9.48 -3.52 -5.52
C ASP A 29 9.86 -2.90 -4.16
N GLY A 30 10.19 -3.72 -3.17
CA GLY A 30 10.45 -3.33 -1.79
C GLY A 30 9.21 -3.26 -0.92
N SER A 31 8.05 -3.77 -1.38
CA SER A 31 6.85 -3.83 -0.55
C SER A 31 6.90 -5.01 0.41
N LEU A 32 6.74 -4.72 1.71
CA LEU A 32 6.57 -5.70 2.77
C LEU A 32 5.08 -5.74 3.18
N VAL A 33 4.40 -6.82 2.85
CA VAL A 33 2.94 -6.97 3.03
C VAL A 33 2.65 -8.02 4.09
N PHE A 34 1.73 -7.69 5.00
CA PHE A 34 1.29 -8.55 6.08
C PHE A 34 -0.17 -8.94 5.92
N TYR A 35 -0.43 -10.23 6.13
CA TYR A 35 -1.76 -10.84 6.09
C TYR A 35 -2.05 -11.55 7.41
N LYS A 36 -3.33 -11.80 7.69
CA LYS A 36 -3.71 -12.64 8.84
C LYS A 36 -3.36 -14.12 8.62
N SER A 37 -3.37 -14.57 7.36
CA SER A 37 -3.11 -15.96 6.98
C SER A 37 -2.35 -16.06 5.66
N ASP A 38 -1.78 -17.24 5.40
CA ASP A 38 -1.09 -17.62 4.17
C ASP A 38 -2.00 -17.69 2.94
N SER A 39 -3.32 -17.70 3.14
CA SER A 39 -4.31 -17.55 2.06
C SER A 39 -4.23 -16.20 1.34
N ARG A 40 -3.56 -15.19 1.93
CA ARG A 40 -3.41 -13.82 1.42
C ARG A 40 -4.72 -13.06 1.18
N ARG A 41 -5.87 -13.59 1.64
CA ARG A 41 -7.19 -12.96 1.50
C ARG A 41 -7.42 -11.85 2.51
N ASP A 42 -6.93 -12.05 3.73
CA ASP A 42 -7.07 -11.12 4.84
C ASP A 42 -5.86 -10.18 4.92
N TYR A 43 -5.93 -9.07 4.18
CA TYR A 43 -4.92 -8.02 4.23
C TYR A 43 -4.92 -7.29 5.59
N GLU A 44 -3.73 -7.08 6.18
CA GLU A 44 -3.58 -6.23 7.36
C GLU A 44 -2.89 -4.90 7.05
N THR A 45 -1.70 -4.93 6.45
CA THR A 45 -0.90 -3.72 6.22
C THR A 45 0.21 -3.94 5.19
N ARG A 46 0.63 -2.89 4.51
CA ARG A 46 1.73 -2.85 3.53
C ARG A 46 2.67 -1.72 3.91
N VAL A 47 3.97 -2.01 3.84
CA VAL A 47 5.01 -1.04 4.11
C VAL A 47 5.99 -1.02 2.94
N GLY A 48 6.16 0.14 2.30
CA GLY A 48 7.11 0.29 1.20
C GLY A 48 8.51 0.60 1.71
N LEU A 49 9.44 -0.34 1.61
CA LEU A 49 10.79 -0.28 2.21
C LEU A 49 11.81 0.50 1.37
N LYS A 50 11.68 0.49 0.03
CA LYS A 50 12.71 0.95 -0.93
C LYS A 50 13.29 2.32 -0.59
N ASN A 51 12.43 3.30 -0.32
CA ASN A 51 12.83 4.68 -0.03
C ASN A 51 12.77 5.06 1.47
N SER A 52 12.09 4.24 2.27
CA SER A 52 11.78 4.55 3.67
C SER A 52 12.65 3.78 4.67
N CYS A 53 13.13 2.59 4.35
CA CYS A 53 13.95 1.79 5.25
C CYS A 53 15.34 2.43 5.38
N ILE A 54 15.72 2.85 6.59
CA ILE A 54 17.05 3.41 6.86
C ILE A 54 18.02 2.35 7.38
N ASN A 55 17.55 1.43 8.24
CA ASN A 55 18.38 0.41 8.86
C ASN A 55 17.58 -0.87 9.15
N VAL A 56 18.27 -2.01 9.20
CA VAL A 56 17.69 -3.30 9.58
C VAL A 56 18.61 -3.97 10.60
N ARG A 57 18.08 -4.26 11.78
CA ARG A 57 18.79 -4.91 12.90
C ARG A 57 18.21 -6.30 13.14
N SER A 58 19.04 -7.26 13.53
CA SER A 58 18.59 -8.61 13.88
C SER A 58 19.23 -9.12 15.17
N GLY A 59 18.54 -10.02 15.87
CA GLY A 59 19.02 -10.65 17.09
C GLY A 59 19.40 -9.64 18.17
N LEU A 60 20.60 -9.81 18.73
CA LEU A 60 21.12 -8.98 19.83
C LEU A 60 21.32 -7.49 19.46
N GLU A 61 21.36 -7.15 18.17
CA GLU A 61 21.36 -5.75 17.71
C GLU A 61 20.06 -5.02 18.07
N CYS A 62 18.97 -5.76 18.33
CA CYS A 62 17.65 -5.24 18.68
C CYS A 62 17.53 -4.86 20.17
N ALA A 63 18.54 -4.16 20.70
CA ALA A 63 18.55 -3.73 22.09
C ALA A 63 17.29 -2.92 22.47
N GLY A 64 16.74 -3.19 23.66
CA GLY A 64 15.54 -2.52 24.18
C GLY A 64 14.20 -3.09 23.70
N VAL A 65 14.20 -4.07 22.80
CA VAL A 65 12.99 -4.76 22.36
C VAL A 65 12.76 -6.03 23.19
N ILE A 66 11.53 -6.19 23.67
CA ILE A 66 11.08 -7.41 24.37
C ILE A 66 10.42 -8.33 23.34
N PRO A 67 10.94 -9.56 23.14
CA PRO A 67 10.39 -10.54 22.18
C PRO A 67 9.00 -11.04 22.63
N PRO A 68 8.27 -11.78 21.77
CA PRO A 68 7.10 -12.52 22.19
C PRO A 68 7.41 -13.52 23.31
N ASP A 69 6.36 -13.95 24.04
CA ASP A 69 6.51 -14.99 25.06
C ASP A 69 7.11 -16.26 24.43
N ASN A 70 8.06 -16.88 25.12
CA ASN A 70 8.80 -18.07 24.68
C ASN A 70 9.65 -17.89 23.40
N GLN A 71 9.90 -16.66 22.94
CA GLN A 71 10.81 -16.40 21.83
C GLN A 71 12.13 -15.79 22.33
N PRO A 72 13.29 -16.31 21.89
CA PRO A 72 14.59 -15.75 22.22
C PRO A 72 14.80 -14.38 21.53
N ARG A 73 15.72 -13.56 22.05
CA ARG A 73 15.99 -12.22 21.49
C ARG A 73 16.69 -12.30 20.13
N GLU A 74 17.42 -13.37 19.91
CA GLU A 74 18.14 -13.74 18.70
C GLU A 74 17.20 -13.82 17.49
N ASN A 75 15.92 -14.12 17.73
CA ASN A 75 14.89 -14.19 16.68
C ASN A 75 14.33 -12.81 16.29
N LEU A 76 14.69 -11.73 16.99
CA LEU A 76 14.15 -10.39 16.71
C LEU A 76 14.71 -9.82 15.41
N LEU A 77 13.88 -9.00 14.77
CA LEU A 77 14.22 -8.24 13.57
C LEU A 77 13.55 -6.87 13.67
N VAL A 78 14.32 -5.79 13.56
CA VAL A 78 13.80 -4.42 13.62
C VAL A 78 14.16 -3.69 12.35
N VAL A 79 13.15 -3.20 11.63
CA VAL A 79 13.32 -2.34 10.47
C VAL A 79 13.04 -0.92 10.89
N THR A 80 14.05 -0.07 10.87
CA THR A 80 13.91 1.35 11.19
C THR A 80 13.60 2.12 9.92
N MET A 81 12.56 2.96 10.01
CA MET A 81 12.01 3.73 8.92
C MET A 81 12.49 5.19 8.98
N ARG A 82 12.41 5.90 7.85
CA ARG A 82 12.89 7.28 7.67
C ARG A 82 12.10 8.28 8.53
N ASP A 83 10.85 7.98 8.80
CA ASP A 83 9.99 8.76 9.70
C ASP A 83 10.31 8.56 11.19
N GLY A 84 11.33 7.74 11.50
CA GLY A 84 11.73 7.39 12.87
C GLY A 84 10.90 6.27 13.49
N SER A 85 9.92 5.72 12.77
CA SER A 85 9.16 4.55 13.24
C SER A 85 9.96 3.25 13.08
N ASP A 86 9.69 2.29 13.96
CA ASP A 86 10.27 0.95 13.89
C ASP A 86 9.18 -0.09 13.58
N ILE A 87 9.44 -0.94 12.58
CA ILE A 87 8.71 -2.18 12.38
C ILE A 87 9.42 -3.27 13.18
N ILE A 88 8.79 -3.71 14.24
CA ILE A 88 9.36 -4.71 15.15
C ILE A 88 8.77 -6.08 14.82
N LEU A 89 9.64 -7.02 14.48
CA LEU A 89 9.33 -8.36 14.01
C LEU A 89 10.10 -9.40 14.84
N CYS A 90 9.63 -10.64 14.83
CA CYS A 90 10.34 -11.80 15.41
C CYS A 90 10.09 -13.03 14.55
N ALA A 91 11.16 -13.72 14.15
CA ALA A 91 11.12 -14.96 13.40
C ALA A 91 11.00 -16.18 14.32
N ASN A 92 11.00 -17.40 13.76
CA ASN A 92 10.98 -18.63 14.57
C ASN A 92 12.38 -19.11 14.95
N SER A 93 13.42 -18.63 14.26
CA SER A 93 14.82 -18.89 14.56
C SER A 93 15.72 -17.69 14.24
N GLU A 94 16.94 -17.71 14.78
CA GLU A 94 17.98 -16.71 14.50
C GLU A 94 18.33 -16.69 13.01
N ASP A 95 18.49 -17.87 12.40
CA ASP A 95 18.78 -18.01 10.97
C ASP A 95 17.68 -17.40 10.10
N GLU A 96 16.41 -17.59 10.48
CA GLU A 96 15.30 -16.96 9.77
C GLU A 96 15.33 -15.44 9.93
N ALA A 97 15.61 -14.92 11.13
CA ALA A 97 15.72 -13.47 11.36
C ALA A 97 16.85 -12.86 10.52
N LEU A 98 18.00 -13.53 10.44
CA LEU A 98 19.12 -13.14 9.57
C LEU A 98 18.75 -13.20 8.09
N ALA A 99 18.08 -14.27 7.64
CA ALA A 99 17.62 -14.41 6.26
C ALA A 99 16.66 -13.27 5.88
N TRP A 100 15.73 -12.91 6.78
CA TRP A 100 14.84 -11.77 6.57
C TRP A 100 15.60 -10.44 6.51
N LYS A 101 16.57 -10.21 7.41
CA LYS A 101 17.42 -9.00 7.38
C LYS A 101 18.13 -8.86 6.03
N LEU A 102 18.81 -9.90 5.57
CA LEU A 102 19.53 -9.89 4.29
C LEU A 102 18.59 -9.65 3.11
N THR A 103 17.43 -10.32 3.08
CA THR A 103 16.47 -10.16 1.98
C THR A 103 15.86 -8.75 1.97
N ILE A 104 15.55 -8.16 3.12
CA ILE A 104 15.04 -6.78 3.23
C ILE A 104 16.10 -5.77 2.78
N MET A 105 17.35 -5.97 3.18
CA MET A 105 18.47 -5.12 2.74
C MET A 105 18.68 -5.23 1.23
N GLU A 106 18.54 -6.42 0.66
CA GLU A 106 18.62 -6.63 -0.78
C GLU A 106 17.45 -5.94 -1.51
N ALA A 107 16.21 -6.11 -1.03
CA ALA A 107 15.02 -5.46 -1.59
C ALA A 107 15.14 -3.92 -1.56
N LYS A 108 15.79 -3.36 -0.53
CA LYS A 108 16.10 -1.93 -0.44
C LYS A 108 17.14 -1.50 -1.47
N ARG A 109 18.20 -2.29 -1.67
CA ARG A 109 19.29 -1.97 -2.62
C ARG A 109 18.88 -2.19 -4.07
N ASN A 110 17.89 -3.04 -4.30
CA ASN A 110 17.55 -3.52 -5.62
C ASN A 110 17.18 -2.36 -6.57
N PRO A 111 17.98 -2.10 -7.63
CA PRO A 111 17.70 -1.05 -8.58
C PRO A 111 16.58 -1.44 -9.54
N VAL A 112 15.99 -2.64 -9.44
CA VAL A 112 14.93 -3.12 -10.32
C VAL A 112 13.87 -2.03 -10.47
N PHE A 113 13.89 -1.45 -11.67
CA PHE A 113 12.78 -0.74 -12.26
C PHE A 113 11.71 -1.80 -12.44
N VAL A 114 10.75 -1.83 -11.53
CA VAL A 114 9.46 -2.41 -11.87
C VAL A 114 8.92 -1.46 -12.92
N TYR A 115 8.96 -1.87 -14.18
CA TYR A 115 8.18 -1.24 -15.23
C TYR A 115 6.72 -1.36 -14.79
N ASP A 116 6.20 -0.30 -14.20
CA ASP A 116 4.78 -0.09 -14.08
C ASP A 116 4.34 0.49 -15.43
N PRO A 117 3.57 -0.25 -16.26
CA PRO A 117 3.06 0.26 -17.52
C PRO A 117 2.25 1.56 -17.37
N CYS A 118 1.79 1.89 -16.17
CA CYS A 118 1.00 3.07 -15.87
C CYS A 118 1.85 4.27 -15.41
N ASP A 119 3.15 4.09 -15.14
CA ASP A 119 3.98 5.10 -14.50
C ASP A 119 4.81 5.89 -15.53
N ASN A 120 4.13 6.71 -16.35
CA ASN A 120 4.65 7.92 -17.03
C ASN A 120 4.81 7.94 -18.56
N THR A 121 3.98 7.25 -19.37
CA THR A 121 3.92 7.57 -20.82
C THR A 121 2.64 7.20 -21.55
N TYR A 122 1.68 6.57 -20.89
CA TYR A 122 0.42 6.16 -21.50
C TYR A 122 -0.70 7.09 -21.04
N GLU A 123 -1.38 7.74 -21.98
CA GLU A 123 -2.70 8.30 -21.67
C GLU A 123 -3.67 7.12 -21.52
N THR A 124 -4.28 7.01 -20.34
CA THR A 124 -5.33 6.03 -20.08
C THR A 124 -6.64 6.61 -20.57
N VAL A 125 -7.17 6.06 -21.67
CA VAL A 125 -8.52 6.38 -22.12
C VAL A 125 -9.44 5.33 -21.51
N GLY A 126 -10.36 5.76 -20.65
CA GLY A 126 -11.40 4.89 -20.11
C GLY A 126 -12.35 4.47 -21.23
N VAL A 127 -12.48 3.15 -21.45
CA VAL A 127 -13.40 2.60 -22.47
C VAL A 127 -14.75 2.27 -21.84
N ASP A 128 -14.76 1.78 -20.59
CA ASP A 128 -15.94 1.53 -19.76
C ASP A 128 -15.49 1.45 -18.27
N GLY A 129 -16.42 1.47 -17.31
CA GLY A 129 -16.17 1.48 -15.86
C GLY A 129 -15.32 0.32 -15.30
N HIS A 130 -14.98 -0.66 -16.14
CA HIS A 130 -14.15 -1.82 -15.79
C HIS A 130 -12.92 -2.01 -16.70
N ASN A 131 -12.79 -1.24 -17.79
CA ASN A 131 -11.73 -1.42 -18.79
C ASN A 131 -11.03 -0.10 -19.09
N ASN A 132 -9.70 -0.09 -18.95
CA ASN A 132 -8.84 0.99 -19.40
C ASN A 132 -8.00 0.54 -20.61
N VAL A 133 -7.80 1.45 -21.55
CA VAL A 133 -6.86 1.25 -22.66
C VAL A 133 -5.73 2.24 -22.49
N CYS A 134 -4.52 1.71 -22.41
CA CYS A 134 -3.30 2.50 -22.35
C CYS A 134 -2.83 2.77 -23.78
N VAL A 135 -2.77 4.04 -24.18
CA VAL A 135 -2.26 4.47 -25.50
C VAL A 135 -0.92 5.20 -25.32
N ALA A 136 0.14 4.70 -25.94
CA ALA A 136 1.43 5.40 -25.97
C ALA A 136 1.47 6.37 -27.16
N PRO A 137 1.93 7.63 -26.98
CA PRO A 137 2.25 8.52 -28.08
C PRO A 137 3.62 8.11 -28.63
N GLY A 138 3.65 7.10 -29.50
CA GLY A 138 4.84 6.63 -30.20
C GLY A 138 4.76 6.96 -31.69
N ASN A 139 5.80 7.63 -32.19
CA ASN A 139 5.98 8.05 -33.58
C ASN A 139 5.71 6.89 -34.58
N GLY A 140 4.50 6.84 -35.16
CA GLY A 140 4.17 6.03 -36.34
C GLY A 140 3.61 4.62 -36.14
N ALA A 141 3.48 4.09 -34.92
CA ALA A 141 2.80 2.81 -34.67
C ALA A 141 2.11 2.79 -33.30
N ALA A 142 0.77 2.85 -33.30
CA ALA A 142 -0.03 2.78 -32.09
C ALA A 142 -0.12 1.33 -31.59
N HIS A 143 0.60 1.02 -30.52
CA HIS A 143 0.45 -0.24 -29.78
C HIS A 143 -0.71 -0.09 -28.78
N HIS A 144 -1.77 -0.87 -28.97
CA HIS A 144 -2.90 -0.94 -28.04
C HIS A 144 -2.71 -2.13 -27.08
N VAL A 145 -2.67 -1.86 -25.78
CA VAL A 145 -2.64 -2.89 -24.75
C VAL A 145 -3.96 -2.83 -23.99
N TRP A 146 -4.68 -3.94 -24.00
CA TRP A 146 -5.92 -4.11 -23.25
C TRP A 146 -5.59 -4.61 -21.84
N ILE A 147 -5.89 -3.82 -20.83
CA ILE A 147 -5.72 -4.22 -19.43
C ILE A 147 -7.12 -4.42 -18.85
N HIS A 148 -7.43 -5.67 -18.52
CA HIS A 148 -8.66 -6.01 -17.81
C HIS A 148 -8.39 -5.93 -16.31
N HIS A 149 -8.93 -4.91 -15.65
CA HIS A 149 -8.89 -4.84 -14.19
C HIS A 149 -10.01 -5.72 -13.62
N GLU A 150 -9.65 -6.86 -13.04
CA GLU A 150 -10.58 -7.58 -12.18
C GLU A 150 -10.83 -6.75 -10.90
N PRO A 151 -12.10 -6.56 -10.49
CA PRO A 151 -12.44 -5.69 -9.38
C PRO A 151 -12.17 -6.43 -8.06
N TYR A 152 -10.93 -6.42 -7.61
CA TYR A 152 -10.65 -6.60 -6.19
C TYR A 152 -10.16 -5.29 -5.57
N ASN A 153 -11.16 -4.43 -5.38
CA ASN A 153 -11.30 -3.52 -4.26
C ASN A 153 -10.22 -2.43 -4.11
N ASP A 154 -10.20 -1.48 -5.05
CA ASP A 154 -9.76 -0.12 -4.72
C ASP A 154 -10.82 0.58 -3.88
N GLY A 155 -10.32 1.18 -2.80
CA GLY A 155 -11.10 1.58 -1.65
C GLY A 155 -12.22 2.57 -1.94
N ILE A 156 -13.24 2.45 -1.10
CA ILE A 156 -14.39 3.31 -0.80
C ILE A 156 -14.00 4.79 -0.46
N GLY A 157 -12.80 5.25 -0.80
CA GLY A 157 -12.30 6.58 -0.49
C GLY A 157 -12.38 7.59 -1.64
N GLU A 158 -12.23 7.16 -2.91
CA GLU A 158 -12.08 8.11 -4.02
C GLU A 158 -13.41 8.61 -4.61
N GLN A 159 -14.48 7.80 -4.54
CA GLN A 159 -15.80 8.23 -5.03
C GLN A 159 -16.45 9.29 -4.14
N VAL A 160 -16.09 9.38 -2.86
CA VAL A 160 -16.70 10.34 -1.93
C VAL A 160 -16.16 11.76 -2.19
N ALA A 161 -14.92 11.90 -2.64
CA ALA A 161 -14.32 13.19 -2.94
C ALA A 161 -14.89 13.84 -4.22
N LEU A 162 -15.25 13.04 -5.23
CA LEU A 162 -15.86 13.52 -6.47
C LEU A 162 -17.35 13.87 -6.32
N GLY A 163 -18.08 13.20 -5.41
CA GLY A 163 -19.49 13.51 -5.13
C GLY A 163 -19.71 14.86 -4.43
N LEU A 164 -18.73 15.35 -3.67
CA LEU A 164 -18.82 16.61 -2.92
C LEU A 164 -18.59 17.87 -3.77
N LEU A 165 -18.00 17.73 -4.97
CA LEU A 165 -17.80 18.85 -5.91
C LEU A 165 -18.97 19.08 -6.88
N ALA A 166 -19.91 18.14 -6.99
CA ALA A 166 -21.07 18.24 -7.89
C ALA A 166 -22.32 18.87 -7.22
N GLY A 167 -22.21 19.36 -5.98
CA GLY A 167 -23.34 19.82 -5.15
C GLY A 167 -23.57 21.34 -5.07
N MET A 168 -23.04 22.14 -6.00
CA MET A 168 -23.17 23.61 -5.94
C MET A 168 -23.52 24.29 -7.28
N VAL A 169 -24.37 23.73 -8.16
CA VAL A 169 -25.07 24.56 -9.17
C VAL A 169 -26.44 23.97 -9.51
N ALA A 170 -27.46 24.26 -8.69
CA ALA A 170 -28.88 24.20 -9.10
C ALA A 170 -29.76 24.82 -8.00
N GLY A 171 -29.81 26.16 -7.93
CA GLY A 171 -30.58 26.82 -6.89
C GLY A 171 -30.86 28.30 -7.14
N ALA A 172 -31.08 28.72 -8.37
CA ALA A 172 -31.56 30.06 -8.67
C ALA A 172 -32.21 30.14 -10.06
N SER A 173 -33.49 29.78 -10.18
CA SER A 173 -34.42 30.33 -11.19
C SER A 173 -35.82 29.71 -11.13
N MET A 174 -36.50 29.80 -9.99
CA MET A 174 -37.97 29.84 -9.99
C MET A 174 -38.43 30.85 -8.95
N ARG A 175 -38.29 32.12 -9.31
CA ARG A 175 -38.90 33.24 -8.60
C ARG A 175 -39.59 34.14 -9.61
N SER A 176 -40.75 33.71 -10.10
CA SER A 176 -41.72 34.62 -10.70
C SER A 176 -43.10 33.95 -10.80
N LEU A 177 -44.13 34.68 -10.35
CA LEU A 177 -45.57 34.39 -10.43
C LEU A 177 -46.26 33.62 -9.30
N MET A 178 -45.94 33.95 -8.05
CA MET A 178 -46.99 33.98 -7.02
C MET A 178 -46.51 34.91 -5.90
N TRP A 179 -47.36 35.85 -5.47
CA TRP A 179 -47.13 36.88 -4.45
C TRP A 179 -46.51 38.21 -4.95
N MET A 180 -47.37 39.03 -5.57
CA MET A 180 -47.27 40.50 -5.43
C MET A 180 -47.72 40.89 -4.01
N PRO A 181 -46.93 41.66 -3.23
CA PRO A 181 -47.44 42.42 -2.11
C PRO A 181 -47.64 43.89 -2.51
N PHE A 182 -48.84 44.36 -2.19
CA PHE A 182 -49.35 45.72 -2.22
C PHE A 182 -48.32 46.82 -1.91
N TRP A 183 -48.24 47.83 -2.78
CA TRP A 183 -47.79 49.18 -2.42
C TRP A 183 -48.96 50.15 -2.55
N PHE A 184 -49.12 50.92 -1.47
CA PHE A 184 -50.11 51.96 -1.20
C PHE A 184 -49.90 53.21 -2.07
N CYS A 185 -51.01 53.80 -2.52
CA CYS A 185 -51.37 55.23 -2.61
C CYS A 185 -52.46 55.43 -3.67
#